data_AF-L7CFX3-F1
#
_entry.id   AF-L7CFX3-F1
#
_cell.length_a   1.000
_cell.length_b   1.000
_cell.length_c   1.000
_cell.angle_alpha   90.00
_cell.angle_beta   90.00
_cell.angle_gamma   90.00
#
_symmetry.space_group_name_H-M   'P 1'
#
loop_
_entity.id
_entity.type
_entity.pdbx_description
1 polymer ?
#
loop_
_entity_poly.entity_id
_entity_poly.type
_entity_poly.pdbx_seq_one_letter_code
_entity_poly.pdbx_strand_id
1 'polypeptide(L)'
;MIDAEGNRTVQSTVFEARMTTEASVDEVLQHYRELLTRNPDHDAKLSIQPNEGRSVVFCDESEGRPFELHVILVNSKTTSTTLIVSRGTDEHQTRISWKQYSKYPITADARLPNAPGQNDNTADE
;
A
#
# COMPACT_ATOMS: atom_id res chain seq x y z
N MET A 1 6.51 9.26 5.39
CA MET A 1 7.82 9.87 5.14
C MET A 1 8.61 9.73 6.42
N ILE A 2 9.94 9.66 6.34
CA ILE A 2 10.82 9.50 7.49
C ILE A 2 11.66 10.79 7.57
N ASP A 3 11.81 11.41 8.74
CA ASP A 3 12.69 12.58 8.91
C ASP A 3 14.17 12.16 8.86
N ALA A 4 15.08 13.13 8.95
CA ALA A 4 16.51 12.86 8.94
C ALA A 4 16.95 12.03 10.17
N GLU A 5 16.13 12.03 11.21
CA GLU A 5 16.31 11.34 12.49
C GLU A 5 15.70 9.92 12.51
N GLY A 6 15.02 9.49 11.45
CA GLY A 6 14.44 8.14 11.33
C GLY A 6 13.01 8.01 11.85
N ASN A 7 12.38 9.09 12.30
CA ASN A 7 11.00 9.07 12.80
C ASN A 7 9.99 9.13 11.65
N ARG A 8 8.87 8.43 11.83
CA ARG A 8 7.72 8.57 10.92
C ARG A 8 7.10 9.95 11.04
N THR A 9 7.22 10.75 9.99
CA THR A 9 6.62 12.08 9.89
C THR A 9 5.18 12.07 9.38
N VAL A 10 4.67 10.90 8.98
CA VAL A 10 3.28 10.72 8.54
C VAL A 10 2.75 9.43 9.16
N GLN A 11 1.67 9.54 9.93
CA GLN A 11 0.98 8.37 10.46
C GLN A 11 0.37 7.57 9.31
N SER A 12 0.54 6.25 9.36
CA SER A 12 -0.03 5.34 8.36
C SER A 12 -0.66 4.13 9.02
N THR A 13 -1.81 3.69 8.50
CA THR A 13 -2.36 2.36 8.79
C THR A 13 -1.78 1.36 7.80
N VAL A 14 -1.40 0.18 8.31
CA VAL A 14 -0.97 -0.95 7.48
C VAL A 14 -2.12 -1.93 7.38
N PHE A 15 -2.44 -2.32 6.16
CA PHE A 15 -3.36 -3.40 5.86
C PHE A 15 -2.60 -4.51 5.15
N GLU A 16 -2.87 -5.77 5.47
CA GLU A 16 -2.28 -6.92 4.79
C GLU A 16 -3.27 -8.07 4.64
N ALA A 17 -3.10 -8.84 3.57
CA ALA A 17 -3.87 -10.03 3.28
C ALA A 17 -3.00 -11.04 2.54
N ARG A 18 -3.27 -12.33 2.75
CA ARG A 18 -2.62 -13.43 2.06
C ARG A 18 -3.68 -14.35 1.48
N MET A 19 -3.50 -14.76 0.23
CA MET A 19 -4.45 -15.56 -0.52
C MET A 19 -3.70 -16.63 -1.31
N THR A 20 -4.38 -17.73 -1.61
CA THR A 20 -3.90 -18.77 -2.53
C THR A 20 -4.95 -19.05 -3.60
N THR A 21 -4.51 -19.46 -4.78
CA THR A 21 -5.38 -19.85 -5.89
C THR A 21 -4.72 -20.94 -6.73
N GLU A 22 -5.52 -21.80 -7.35
CA GLU A 22 -5.04 -22.81 -8.30
C GLU A 22 -4.69 -22.19 -9.66
N ALA A 23 -5.24 -21.01 -9.99
CA ALA A 23 -4.92 -20.27 -11.21
C ALA A 23 -3.41 -20.00 -11.33
N SER A 24 -2.86 -20.21 -12.51
CA SER A 24 -1.45 -19.98 -12.84
C SER A 24 -1.00 -18.55 -12.54
N VAL A 25 0.31 -18.33 -12.46
CA VAL A 25 0.86 -16.99 -12.24
C VAL A 25 0.43 -16.05 -13.37
N ASP A 26 0.50 -16.49 -14.63
CA ASP A 26 0.06 -15.71 -15.80
C ASP A 26 -1.42 -15.30 -15.73
N GLU A 27 -2.33 -16.23 -15.36
CA GLU A 27 -3.75 -15.91 -15.21
C GLU A 27 -3.99 -14.86 -14.11
N VAL A 28 -3.26 -14.97 -12.99
CA VAL A 28 -3.33 -14.00 -11.90
C VAL A 28 -2.80 -12.63 -12.34
N LEU A 29 -1.67 -12.60 -13.06
CA LEU A 29 -1.10 -11.37 -13.59
C LEU A 29 -2.04 -10.71 -14.60
N GLN A 30 -2.65 -11.49 -15.49
CA GLN A 30 -3.62 -10.99 -16.46
C GLN A 30 -4.83 -10.38 -15.76
N HIS A 31 -5.37 -11.06 -14.75
CA HIS A 31 -6.45 -10.53 -13.92
C HIS A 31 -6.10 -9.16 -13.31
N TYR A 32 -4.90 -9.02 -12.73
CA TYR A 32 -4.48 -7.75 -12.15
C TYR A 32 -4.18 -6.67 -13.20
N ARG A 33 -3.66 -7.03 -14.38
CA ARG A 33 -3.48 -6.07 -15.49
C ARG A 33 -4.81 -5.49 -15.93
N GLU A 34 -5.83 -6.33 -16.09
CA GLU A 34 -7.19 -5.88 -16.43
C GLU A 34 -7.76 -5.00 -15.32
N LEU A 35 -7.78 -5.49 -14.08
CA LEU A 35 -8.33 -4.79 -12.93
C LEU A 35 -7.65 -3.43 -12.67
N LEU A 36 -6.34 -3.34 -12.89
CA LEU A 36 -5.56 -2.12 -12.62
C LEU A 36 -5.43 -1.21 -13.85
N THR A 37 -6.00 -1.57 -14.99
CA THR A 37 -6.15 -0.68 -16.15
C THR A 37 -7.20 0.38 -15.85
N ARG A 38 -6.95 1.62 -16.25
CA ARG A 38 -7.89 2.73 -16.06
C ARG A 38 -9.15 2.51 -16.91
N ASN A 39 -10.25 2.23 -16.22
CA ASN A 39 -11.57 2.08 -16.76
C ASN A 39 -12.57 2.54 -15.67
N PRO A 40 -13.59 3.35 -15.98
CA PRO A 40 -14.62 3.77 -15.02
C PRO A 40 -15.22 2.62 -14.20
N ASP A 41 -15.47 1.45 -14.81
CA ASP A 41 -16.06 0.29 -14.14
C ASP A 41 -15.09 -0.34 -13.13
N HIS A 42 -13.80 -0.38 -13.48
CA HIS A 42 -12.75 -0.92 -12.61
C HIS A 42 -12.41 0.06 -11.48
N ASP A 43 -12.34 1.35 -11.79
CA ASP A 43 -12.10 2.39 -10.81
C ASP A 43 -13.28 2.46 -9.81
N ALA A 44 -14.52 2.27 -10.25
CA ALA A 44 -15.68 2.13 -9.36
C ALA A 44 -15.57 0.91 -8.43
N LYS A 45 -15.16 -0.26 -8.97
CA LYS A 45 -14.96 -1.49 -8.18
C LYS A 45 -13.86 -1.34 -7.13
N LEU A 46 -12.85 -0.52 -7.41
CA LEU A 46 -11.73 -0.26 -6.51
C LEU A 46 -11.94 0.99 -5.63
N SER A 47 -13.09 1.67 -5.72
CA SER A 47 -13.38 2.94 -5.05
C SER A 47 -12.32 4.02 -5.33
N ILE A 48 -11.77 4.03 -6.54
CA ILE A 48 -10.74 4.97 -6.99
C ILE A 48 -11.41 6.16 -7.64
N GLN A 49 -11.05 7.37 -7.20
CA GLN A 49 -11.56 8.57 -7.83
C GLN A 49 -10.96 8.74 -9.24
N PRO A 50 -11.79 8.99 -10.27
CA PRO A 50 -11.35 9.03 -11.66
C PRO A 50 -10.35 10.17 -11.94
N ASN A 51 -10.35 11.23 -11.12
CA ASN A 51 -9.51 12.42 -11.29
C ASN A 51 -8.24 12.40 -10.44
N GLU A 52 -7.95 11.33 -9.70
CA GLU A 52 -6.73 11.22 -8.90
C GLU A 52 -5.63 10.46 -9.64
N GLY A 53 -4.41 11.00 -9.62
CA GLY A 53 -3.24 10.32 -10.19
C GLY A 53 -2.93 8.99 -9.49
N ARG A 54 -2.63 7.96 -10.29
CA ARG A 54 -2.20 6.63 -9.83
C ARG A 54 -1.08 6.15 -10.73
N SER A 55 -0.05 5.55 -10.15
CA SER A 55 0.99 4.82 -10.89
C SER A 55 0.86 3.33 -10.61
N VAL A 56 0.98 2.51 -11.65
CA VAL A 56 1.02 1.05 -11.54
C VAL A 56 2.30 0.55 -12.19
N VAL A 57 3.04 -0.29 -11.49
CA VAL A 57 4.28 -0.91 -12.00
C VAL A 57 4.19 -2.42 -11.79
N PHE A 58 4.55 -3.18 -12.81
CA PHE A 58 4.70 -4.62 -12.76
C PHE A 58 6.18 -4.95 -12.92
N CYS A 59 6.75 -5.63 -11.94
CA CYS A 59 8.12 -6.14 -11.98
C CYS A 59 8.08 -7.66 -12.04
N ASP A 60 8.85 -8.22 -12.96
CA ASP A 60 9.18 -9.64 -12.97
C ASP A 60 10.57 -9.81 -12.36
N GLU A 61 10.62 -10.51 -11.23
CA GLU A 61 11.83 -10.77 -10.46
C GLU A 61 12.20 -12.25 -10.50
N SER A 62 11.70 -13.00 -11.49
CA SER A 62 11.84 -14.45 -11.59
C SER A 62 13.19 -14.90 -12.17
N GLU A 63 13.92 -14.00 -12.84
CA GLU A 63 15.19 -14.34 -13.49
C GLU A 63 16.21 -14.93 -12.49
N GLY A 64 16.72 -16.13 -12.79
CA GLY A 64 17.69 -16.83 -11.95
C GLY A 64 17.11 -17.47 -10.69
N ARG A 65 15.78 -17.50 -10.51
CA ARG A 65 15.12 -18.08 -9.32
C ARG A 65 14.46 -19.43 -9.63
N PRO A 66 14.37 -20.34 -8.64
CA PRO A 66 13.63 -21.59 -8.77
C PRO A 66 12.11 -21.40 -8.56
N PHE A 67 11.60 -20.18 -8.67
CA PHE A 67 10.19 -19.84 -8.50
C PHE A 67 9.87 -18.55 -9.25
N GLU A 68 8.62 -18.43 -9.67
CA GLU A 68 8.11 -17.19 -10.24
C GLU A 68 7.86 -16.18 -9.12
N LEU A 69 8.31 -14.94 -9.33
CA LEU A 69 8.12 -13.84 -8.40
C LEU A 69 7.80 -12.56 -9.15
N HIS A 70 6.56 -12.12 -9.03
CA HIS A 70 6.12 -10.86 -9.60
C HIS A 70 5.69 -9.91 -8.49
N VAL A 71 6.09 -8.64 -8.65
CA VAL A 71 5.72 -7.58 -7.74
C VAL A 71 4.90 -6.54 -8.50
N ILE A 72 3.72 -6.23 -7.99
CA ILE A 72 2.86 -5.17 -8.53
C ILE A 72 2.81 -4.04 -7.51
N LEU A 73 3.25 -2.86 -7.91
CA LEU A 73 3.19 -1.65 -7.10
C LEU A 73 2.08 -0.75 -7.61
N VAL A 74 1.16 -0.38 -6.71
CA VAL A 74 0.09 0.57 -7.00
C VAL A 74 0.20 1.71 -6.02
N ASN A 75 0.58 2.89 -6.51
CA ASN A 75 0.68 4.09 -5.70
C ASN A 75 -0.38 5.11 -6.09
N SER A 76 -0.98 5.72 -5.08
CA SER A 76 -1.85 6.89 -5.20
C SER A 76 -1.28 8.03 -4.35
N LYS A 77 -2.01 9.14 -4.28
CA LYS A 77 -1.64 10.27 -3.42
C LYS A 77 -1.49 9.88 -1.94
N THR A 78 -2.35 9.00 -1.44
CA THR A 78 -2.43 8.65 -0.01
C THR A 78 -2.04 7.21 0.28
N THR A 79 -2.01 6.33 -0.72
CA THR A 79 -1.74 4.91 -0.52
C THR A 79 -0.54 4.40 -1.31
N SER A 80 0.15 3.42 -0.74
CA SER A 80 1.15 2.60 -1.43
C SER A 80 0.80 1.14 -1.19
N THR A 81 0.50 0.43 -2.26
CA THR A 81 0.08 -0.97 -2.25
C THR A 81 1.11 -1.82 -2.98
N THR A 82 1.49 -2.93 -2.36
CA THR A 82 2.34 -3.96 -2.94
C THR A 82 1.54 -5.26 -3.01
N LEU A 83 1.44 -5.83 -4.21
CA LEU A 83 1.04 -7.21 -4.43
C LEU A 83 2.28 -8.02 -4.77
N ILE A 84 2.41 -9.19 -4.18
CA ILE A 84 3.44 -10.17 -4.50
C ILE A 84 2.73 -11.42 -4.97
N VAL A 85 2.97 -11.80 -6.21
CA VAL A 85 2.46 -13.02 -6.82
C VAL A 85 3.62 -13.98 -6.97
N SER A 86 3.52 -15.17 -6.40
CA SER A 86 4.61 -16.15 -6.45
C SER A 86 4.11 -17.57 -6.55
N ARG A 87 4.87 -18.43 -7.23
CA ARG A 87 4.65 -19.87 -7.25
C ARG A 87 5.99 -20.59 -7.42
N GLY A 88 6.29 -21.53 -6.53
CA GLY A 88 7.44 -22.43 -6.68
C GLY A 88 7.26 -23.44 -7.81
N THR A 89 8.34 -23.95 -8.39
CA THR A 89 8.29 -24.98 -9.45
C THR A 89 7.52 -26.23 -9.04
N ASP A 90 7.58 -26.58 -7.75
CA ASP A 90 6.90 -27.76 -7.18
C ASP A 90 5.57 -27.38 -6.49
N GLU A 91 5.12 -26.13 -6.59
CA GLU A 91 3.88 -25.66 -5.97
C GLU A 91 2.70 -25.69 -6.98
N HIS A 92 1.58 -26.28 -6.56
CA HIS A 92 0.36 -26.32 -7.38
C HIS A 92 -0.52 -25.05 -7.25
N GLN A 93 -0.23 -24.21 -6.26
CA GLN A 93 -1.03 -23.01 -5.97
C GLN A 93 -0.18 -21.75 -6.07
N THR A 94 -0.74 -20.71 -6.69
CA THR A 94 -0.16 -19.37 -6.69
C THR A 94 -0.49 -18.71 -5.36
N ARG A 95 0.53 -18.12 -4.74
CA ARG A 95 0.39 -17.31 -3.53
C ARG A 95 0.30 -15.84 -3.93
N ILE A 96 -0.63 -15.13 -3.31
CA ILE A 96 -0.80 -13.69 -3.49
C ILE A 96 -0.72 -13.05 -2.11
N SER A 97 0.28 -12.22 -1.90
CA SER A 97 0.39 -11.38 -0.71
C SER A 97 0.08 -9.94 -1.08
N TRP A 98 -0.83 -9.32 -0.34
CA TRP A 98 -1.21 -7.93 -0.51
C TRP A 98 -0.83 -7.16 0.75
N LYS A 99 -0.20 -6.00 0.58
CA LYS A 99 0.12 -5.08 1.66
C LYS A 99 -0.12 -3.66 1.22
N GLN A 100 -0.82 -2.87 2.02
CA GLN A 100 -1.08 -1.47 1.75
C GLN A 100 -0.71 -0.60 2.95
N TYR A 101 -0.01 0.49 2.66
CA TYR A 101 0.19 1.60 3.58
C TYR A 101 -0.75 2.73 3.18
N SER A 102 -1.69 3.08 4.05
CA SER A 102 -2.56 4.24 3.88
C SER A 102 -2.11 5.38 4.79
N LYS A 103 -1.77 6.52 4.19
CA LYS A 103 -1.37 7.74 4.89
C LYS A 103 -2.61 8.57 5.18
N TYR A 104 -2.75 9.04 6.42
CA TYR A 104 -3.66 10.13 6.70
C TYR A 104 -2.91 11.45 6.54
N PRO A 105 -3.54 12.49 5.97
CA PRO A 105 -3.01 13.84 6.19
C PRO A 105 -3.00 14.07 7.70
N ILE A 106 -1.84 14.40 8.27
CA ILE A 106 -1.79 14.94 9.62
C ILE A 106 -2.50 16.30 9.53
N THR A 107 -3.74 16.38 9.99
CA THR A 107 -4.35 17.67 10.29
C THR A 107 -3.45 18.35 11.33
N ALA A 108 -2.84 19.47 10.96
CA ALA A 108 -1.99 20.28 11.83
C ALA A 108 -2.70 20.79 13.10
N ASP A 109 -4.00 20.51 13.26
CA ASP A 109 -4.82 20.85 14.41
C ASP A 109 -4.92 19.76 15.49
N ALA A 110 -4.13 18.70 15.42
CA ALA A 110 -3.90 17.86 16.61
C ALA A 110 -3.02 18.65 17.60
N ARG A 111 -3.60 19.66 18.26
CA ARG A 111 -3.05 20.22 19.49
C ARG A 111 -2.72 19.03 20.39
N LEU A 112 -1.43 18.81 20.61
CA LEU A 112 -0.97 17.88 21.63
C LEU A 112 -1.71 18.25 22.93
N PRO A 113 -2.37 17.31 23.63
CA PRO A 113 -2.89 17.62 24.95
C PRO A 113 -1.71 18.09 25.79
N ASN A 114 -1.83 19.28 26.39
CA ASN A 114 -0.81 19.81 27.28
C ASN A 114 -0.44 18.73 28.30
N ALA A 115 0.86 18.47 28.44
CA ALA A 115 1.35 17.56 29.47
C ALA A 115 0.84 18.03 30.84
N PRO A 116 0.39 17.12 31.72
CA PRO A 116 -0.09 17.51 33.04
C PRO A 116 1.13 18.03 33.83
N GLY A 117 1.15 19.34 34.07
CA GLY A 117 2.19 19.98 34.89
C GLY A 117 2.72 21.34 34.41
N GLN A 118 2.19 21.91 33.32
CA GLN A 118 2.55 23.29 32.95
C GLN A 118 1.69 24.27 33.75
N ASN A 119 2.21 24.64 34.93
CA ASN A 119 1.62 25.61 35.83
C ASN A 119 1.49 26.97 35.11
N ASP A 120 0.28 27.53 35.08
CA ASP A 120 0.05 28.95 34.79
C ASP A 120 0.63 29.75 35.95
N ASN A 121 1.88 30.17 35.82
CA ASN A 121 2.47 31.23 36.62
C ASN A 121 2.53 32.48 35.75
N THR A 122 1.50 33.30 35.85
CA THR A 122 1.66 34.75 35.69
C THR A 122 0.70 35.43 36.66
N ALA A 123 1.28 35.83 37.79
CA ALA A 123 0.72 36.80 38.72
C ALA A 123 0.98 38.22 38.20
N ASP A 124 0.04 39.10 38.54
CA ASP A 124 0.10 40.55 38.72
C ASP A 124 0.38 41.47 37.52
N GLU A 125 -0.64 42.26 37.15
CA GLU A 125 -0.82 43.64 37.65
C GLU A 125 -2.31 44.03 37.72
#